data_AF-M2VT57-F1
#
_entry.id   AF-M2VT57-F1
#
_cell.length_a   1.000
_cell.length_b   1.000
_cell.length_c   1.000
_cell.angle_alpha   90.00
_cell.angle_beta   90.00
_cell.angle_gamma   90.00
#
_symmetry.space_group_name_H-M   'P 1'
#
loop_
_entity.id
_entity.type
_entity.pdbx_description
1 polymer ?
#
loop_
_entity_poly.entity_id
_entity_poly.type
_entity_poly.pdbx_seq_one_letter_code
_entity_poly.pdbx_strand_id
1 'polypeptide(L)'
;MAAILKRSVLTRTNAAFLPNDQFLCRKKLFIDETRGLLQQDKEHLNNDVPSIDKLTSLMKPHLLRTKVLENIANVGPQMALGAWIRTMFHGYVVCRLPFWVPERFRSMLQSGIEMMGESLDIRYVSGLSWYILNIFGLQGFLFLLDGTREVEDMQFGSLPEEIPEMQTKMLMKQEKEQWKGMDYHW
;
A
#
# COMPACT_ATOMS: atom_id res chain seq x y z
N MET A 1 -8.57 20.16 -1.76
CA MET A 1 -7.35 20.04 -0.92
C MET A 1 -6.25 19.17 -1.54
N ALA A 2 -6.52 17.92 -1.93
CA ALA A 2 -5.49 17.03 -2.52
C ALA A 2 -4.81 17.58 -3.79
N ALA A 3 -5.57 18.22 -4.69
CA ALA A 3 -5.03 18.85 -5.89
C ALA A 3 -4.05 20.00 -5.60
N ILE A 4 -4.26 20.73 -4.49
CA ILE A 4 -3.39 21.85 -4.07
C ILE A 4 -2.04 21.31 -3.59
N LEU A 5 -2.06 20.25 -2.78
CA LEU A 5 -0.87 19.53 -2.33
C LEU A 5 -0.09 18.93 -3.50
N LYS A 6 -0.77 18.26 -4.43
CA LYS A 6 -0.12 17.70 -5.62
C LYS A 6 0.58 18.80 -6.43
N ARG A 7 -0.10 19.94 -6.61
CA ARG A 7 0.45 21.11 -7.32
C ARG A 7 1.64 21.74 -6.57
N SER A 8 1.60 21.83 -5.24
CA SER A 8 2.70 22.38 -4.46
C SER A 8 3.93 21.48 -4.54
N VAL A 9 3.77 20.17 -4.39
CA VAL A 9 4.86 19.19 -4.51
C VAL A 9 5.48 19.26 -5.90
N LEU A 10 4.67 19.27 -6.96
CA LEU A 10 5.18 19.38 -8.34
C LEU A 10 5.93 20.68 -8.60
N THR A 11 5.46 21.79 -8.06
CA THR A 11 6.15 23.10 -8.21
C THR A 11 7.48 23.10 -7.46
N ARG A 12 7.55 22.39 -6.33
CA ARG A 12 8.76 22.24 -5.52
C ARG A 12 9.78 21.32 -6.19
N THR A 13 9.37 20.15 -6.67
CA THR A 13 10.26 19.19 -7.33
C THR A 13 10.82 19.73 -8.65
N ASN A 14 10.02 20.54 -9.36
CA ASN A 14 10.39 21.09 -10.66
C ASN A 14 10.78 22.58 -10.58
N ALA A 15 11.23 23.05 -9.41
CA ALA A 15 11.58 24.46 -9.19
C ALA A 15 12.72 24.96 -10.10
N ALA A 16 13.63 24.07 -10.52
CA ALA A 16 14.77 24.40 -11.39
C ALA A 16 14.37 24.85 -12.81
N PHE A 17 13.16 24.53 -13.26
CA PHE A 17 12.68 24.91 -14.61
C PHE A 17 11.97 26.28 -14.64
N LEU A 18 11.82 26.93 -13.48
CA LEU A 18 11.05 28.17 -13.33
C LEU A 18 11.99 29.35 -13.14
N PRO A 19 11.80 30.49 -13.82
CA PRO A 19 12.53 31.72 -13.52
C PRO A 19 12.32 32.16 -12.06
N ASN A 20 13.33 32.81 -11.48
CA ASN A 20 13.34 33.23 -10.06
C ASN A 20 12.08 34.03 -9.69
N ASP A 21 11.69 35.01 -10.50
CA ASP A 21 10.49 35.84 -10.25
C ASP A 21 9.20 35.01 -10.21
N GLN A 22 9.06 34.03 -11.12
CA GLN A 22 7.87 33.17 -11.17
C GLN A 22 7.82 32.21 -9.98
N PHE A 23 8.98 31.72 -9.54
CA PHE A 23 9.09 30.90 -8.35
C PHE A 23 8.72 31.69 -7.09
N LEU A 24 9.24 32.91 -6.93
CA LEU A 24 8.93 33.77 -5.79
C LEU A 24 7.45 34.15 -5.72
N CYS A 25 6.81 34.46 -6.86
CA CYS A 25 5.36 34.70 -6.91
C CYS A 25 4.55 33.49 -6.45
N ARG A 26 4.93 32.28 -6.86
CA ARG A 26 4.25 31.03 -6.45
C ARG A 26 4.52 30.70 -4.98
N LYS A 27 5.76 30.89 -4.51
CA LYS A 27 6.14 30.75 -3.10
C LYS A 27 5.31 31.67 -2.21
N LYS A 28 5.14 32.95 -2.59
CA LYS A 28 4.27 33.90 -1.88
C LYS A 28 2.82 33.40 -1.83
N LEU A 29 2.28 32.95 -2.96
CA LEU A 29 0.90 32.44 -3.07
C LEU A 29 0.65 31.19 -2.20
N PHE A 30 1.67 30.35 -1.97
CA PHE A 30 1.56 29.20 -1.07
C PHE A 30 1.77 29.55 0.42
N ILE A 31 2.64 30.50 0.74
CA ILE A 31 3.06 30.83 2.12
C ILE A 31 2.18 31.90 2.79
N ASP A 32 1.52 32.77 2.01
CA ASP A 32 0.77 33.95 2.49
C ASP A 32 -0.07 33.65 3.75
N GLU A 33 0.06 34.52 4.76
CA GLU A 33 -0.53 34.34 6.08
C GLU A 33 -2.05 34.59 6.11
N THR A 34 -2.58 35.31 5.11
CA THR A 34 -3.99 35.71 5.07
C THR A 34 -4.82 34.94 4.03
N ARG A 35 -4.23 34.60 2.88
CA ARG A 35 -4.89 33.91 1.75
C ARG A 35 -4.09 32.73 1.18
N GLY A 36 -3.06 32.25 1.88
CA GLY A 36 -2.20 31.19 1.38
C GLY A 36 -2.97 29.88 1.16
N LEU A 37 -2.79 29.25 0.00
CA LEU A 37 -3.49 28.00 -0.34
C LEU A 37 -3.12 26.80 0.56
N LEU A 38 -2.01 26.89 1.29
CA LEU A 38 -1.59 25.89 2.29
C LEU A 38 -2.02 26.30 3.71
N GLN A 39 -2.71 27.42 3.88
CA GLN A 39 -3.29 27.83 5.15
C GLN A 39 -4.57 27.02 5.38
N GLN A 40 -4.69 26.46 6.58
CA GLN A 40 -5.92 25.84 7.04
C GLN A 40 -6.97 26.95 7.20
N ASP A 41 -8.15 26.82 6.58
CA ASP A 41 -9.28 27.70 6.88
C ASP A 41 -9.50 27.72 8.40
N LYS A 42 -9.32 28.91 8.99
CA LYS A 42 -9.46 29.13 10.44
C LYS A 42 -10.92 29.11 10.91
N GLU A 43 -11.88 28.74 10.06
CA GLU A 43 -13.31 28.92 10.32
C GLU A 43 -13.94 27.91 11.28
N HIS A 44 -13.20 26.94 11.82
CA HIS A 44 -13.72 26.06 12.88
C HIS A 44 -12.82 25.91 14.11
N LEU A 45 -11.94 26.90 14.39
CA LEU A 45 -11.06 26.85 15.56
C LEU A 45 -11.41 27.93 16.59
N ASN A 46 -12.68 28.09 16.92
CA ASN A 46 -13.09 29.00 18.00
C ASN A 46 -13.95 28.38 19.10
N ASN A 47 -14.13 27.06 19.13
CA ASN A 47 -14.59 26.38 20.33
C ASN A 47 -13.84 25.04 20.50
N ASP A 48 -13.42 24.81 21.75
CA ASP A 48 -13.05 23.52 22.35
C ASP A 48 -11.57 23.11 22.33
N VAL A 49 -10.89 23.54 23.41
CA VAL A 49 -9.99 22.79 24.31
C VAL A 49 -9.23 21.58 23.74
N PRO A 50 -7.87 21.55 23.85
CA PRO A 50 -7.07 20.44 23.33
C PRO A 50 -7.14 19.22 24.26
N SER A 51 -8.01 18.27 23.94
CA SER A 51 -8.19 17.05 24.75
C SER A 51 -8.07 15.83 23.85
N ILE A 52 -7.04 14.99 24.05
CA ILE A 52 -6.98 13.50 23.93
C ILE A 52 -7.49 12.80 22.64
N ASP A 53 -8.16 13.49 21.72
CA ASP A 53 -8.91 12.94 20.59
C ASP A 53 -8.01 12.66 19.36
N LYS A 54 -6.78 13.20 19.37
CA LYS A 54 -5.78 13.01 18.32
C LYS A 54 -5.15 11.61 18.33
N LEU A 55 -5.12 10.93 19.48
CA LEU A 55 -4.73 9.52 19.57
C LEU A 55 -5.92 8.57 19.36
N THR A 56 -7.13 8.99 19.79
CA THR A 56 -8.37 8.24 19.56
C THR A 56 -8.77 8.22 18.07
N SER A 57 -8.46 9.28 17.32
CA SER A 57 -8.68 9.32 15.86
C SER A 57 -7.78 8.35 15.07
N LEU A 58 -6.61 7.97 15.61
CA LEU A 58 -5.76 6.91 15.04
C LEU A 58 -6.30 5.51 15.38
N MET A 59 -7.13 5.42 16.41
CA MET A 59 -7.80 4.20 16.85
C MET A 59 -9.26 4.12 16.39
N LYS A 60 -9.73 4.96 15.45
CA LYS A 60 -11.12 4.86 14.95
C LYS A 60 -11.26 3.51 14.23
N PRO A 61 -11.94 2.51 14.86
CA PRO A 61 -12.01 1.16 14.33
C PRO A 61 -12.78 1.13 13.00
N HIS A 62 -13.57 2.15 12.69
CA HIS A 62 -14.37 2.22 11.47
C HIS A 62 -13.53 2.47 10.20
N LEU A 63 -12.55 3.39 10.23
CA LEU A 63 -11.70 3.70 9.08
C LEU A 63 -10.64 2.61 8.83
N LEU A 64 -10.18 1.96 9.91
CA LEU A 64 -9.35 0.77 9.82
C LEU A 64 -10.14 -0.40 9.24
N ARG A 65 -11.41 -0.56 9.66
CA ARG A 65 -12.29 -1.61 9.14
C ARG A 65 -12.60 -1.45 7.66
N THR A 66 -12.89 -0.24 7.16
CA THR A 66 -13.24 -0.08 5.73
C THR A 66 -12.08 -0.45 4.81
N LYS A 67 -10.86 -0.03 5.13
CA LYS A 67 -9.67 -0.34 4.32
C LYS A 67 -9.18 -1.79 4.48
N VAL A 68 -9.29 -2.36 5.69
CA VAL A 68 -9.01 -3.79 5.91
C VAL A 68 -10.05 -4.65 5.21
N LEU A 69 -11.34 -4.28 5.24
CA LEU A 69 -12.37 -4.98 4.47
C LEU A 69 -12.11 -4.90 2.97
N GLU A 70 -11.66 -3.75 2.46
CA GLU A 70 -11.38 -3.56 1.02
C GLU A 70 -10.24 -4.46 0.55
N ASN A 71 -9.12 -4.50 1.29
CA ASN A 71 -8.02 -5.42 0.98
C ASN A 71 -8.43 -6.90 1.15
N ILE A 72 -9.21 -7.21 2.20
CA ILE A 72 -9.75 -8.57 2.41
C ILE A 72 -10.77 -8.94 1.34
N ALA A 73 -11.52 -8.00 0.75
CA ALA A 73 -12.46 -8.31 -0.32
C ALA A 73 -11.73 -8.80 -1.58
N ASN A 74 -10.54 -8.25 -1.86
CA ASN A 74 -9.73 -8.62 -3.02
C ASN A 74 -8.86 -9.87 -2.78
N VAL A 75 -8.23 -10.00 -1.61
CA VAL A 75 -7.35 -11.13 -1.27
C VAL A 75 -8.11 -12.30 -0.63
N GLY A 76 -9.25 -12.02 0.00
CA GLY A 76 -10.05 -12.97 0.75
C GLY A 76 -10.51 -14.19 -0.07
N PRO A 77 -11.01 -14.03 -1.30
CA PRO A 77 -11.37 -15.17 -2.14
C PRO A 77 -10.18 -16.11 -2.40
N GLN A 78 -9.00 -15.57 -2.67
CA GLN A 78 -7.78 -16.36 -2.89
C GLN A 78 -7.29 -17.04 -1.61
N MET A 79 -7.40 -16.36 -0.46
CA MET A 79 -7.03 -16.93 0.83
C MET A 79 -8.00 -18.02 1.28
N ALA A 80 -9.30 -17.85 1.05
CA ALA A 80 -10.34 -18.84 1.36
C ALA A 80 -10.15 -20.12 0.52
N LEU A 81 -9.87 -19.97 -0.78
CA LEU A 81 -9.52 -21.10 -1.65
C LEU A 81 -8.24 -21.80 -1.19
N GLY A 82 -7.22 -21.06 -0.78
CA GLY A 82 -5.99 -21.63 -0.21
C GLY A 82 -6.26 -22.43 1.07
N ALA A 83 -7.09 -21.90 1.97
CA ALA A 83 -7.50 -22.59 3.19
C ALA A 83 -8.32 -23.86 2.89
N TRP A 84 -9.21 -23.80 1.90
CA TRP A 84 -10.00 -24.94 1.44
C TRP A 84 -9.12 -26.06 0.84
N ILE A 85 -8.16 -25.69 0.00
CA ILE A 85 -7.21 -26.64 -0.59
C ILE A 85 -6.35 -27.27 0.51
N ARG A 86 -5.92 -26.49 1.50
CA ARG A 86 -5.14 -26.98 2.65
C ARG A 86 -5.87 -28.05 3.45
N THR A 87 -7.19 -27.93 3.64
CA THR A 87 -7.98 -28.92 4.38
C THR A 87 -8.34 -30.14 3.54
N MET A 88 -8.67 -29.95 2.25
CA MET A 88 -9.07 -31.05 1.35
C MET A 88 -7.90 -31.93 0.90
N PHE A 89 -6.73 -31.33 0.63
CA PHE A 89 -5.53 -32.04 0.13
C PHE A 89 -4.47 -32.24 1.22
N HIS A 90 -4.88 -32.25 2.48
CA HIS A 90 -3.98 -32.54 3.60
C HIS A 90 -3.47 -33.98 3.51
N GLY A 91 -2.16 -34.18 3.61
CA GLY A 91 -1.52 -35.51 3.54
C GLY A 91 -1.35 -36.09 2.14
N TYR A 92 -1.75 -35.37 1.07
CA TYR A 92 -1.63 -35.84 -0.31
C TYR A 92 -0.51 -35.14 -1.08
N VAL A 93 0.17 -35.91 -1.94
CA VAL A 93 1.13 -35.40 -2.92
C VAL A 93 0.41 -35.20 -4.26
N VAL A 94 0.54 -34.01 -4.83
CA VAL A 94 -0.19 -33.65 -6.07
C VAL A 94 0.70 -33.75 -7.31
N CYS A 95 1.92 -33.25 -7.24
CA CYS A 95 2.82 -33.23 -8.38
C CYS A 95 4.29 -33.41 -7.98
N ARG A 96 5.11 -33.81 -8.96
CA ARG A 96 6.57 -33.86 -8.87
C ARG A 96 7.16 -32.78 -9.79
N LEU A 97 8.05 -31.96 -9.24
CA LEU A 97 8.72 -30.90 -10.01
C LEU A 97 9.87 -31.48 -10.87
N PRO A 98 10.03 -31.01 -12.13
CA PRO A 98 11.06 -31.49 -13.05
C PRO A 98 12.45 -30.88 -12.81
N PHE A 99 12.55 -29.88 -11.94
CA PHE A 99 13.82 -29.23 -11.58
C PHE A 99 14.27 -29.61 -10.17
N TRP A 100 15.56 -29.40 -9.90
CA TRP A 100 16.12 -29.63 -8.58
C TRP A 100 15.71 -28.51 -7.61
N VAL A 101 15.16 -28.89 -6.46
CA VAL A 101 14.62 -27.95 -5.47
C VAL A 101 15.54 -27.94 -4.24
N PRO A 102 15.98 -26.75 -3.78
CA PRO A 102 16.75 -26.64 -2.55
C PRO A 102 15.97 -27.08 -1.30
N GLU A 103 16.65 -27.75 -0.37
CA GLU A 103 16.03 -28.33 0.85
C GLU A 103 15.35 -27.31 1.75
N ARG A 104 15.77 -26.04 1.73
CA ARG A 104 15.10 -24.94 2.44
C ARG A 104 13.63 -24.75 2.07
N PHE A 105 13.21 -25.16 0.87
CA PHE A 105 11.82 -25.05 0.43
C PHE A 105 10.96 -26.22 0.91
N ARG A 106 11.54 -27.22 1.57
CA ARG A 106 10.82 -28.41 2.05
C ARG A 106 9.66 -28.04 2.96
N SER A 107 9.88 -27.19 3.96
CA SER A 107 8.82 -26.74 4.88
C SER A 107 7.71 -25.97 4.16
N MET A 108 8.02 -25.31 3.05
CA MET A 108 7.05 -24.57 2.24
C MET A 108 6.28 -25.46 1.26
N LEU A 109 6.95 -26.43 0.63
CA LEU A 109 6.37 -27.30 -0.40
C LEU A 109 5.69 -28.55 0.17
N GLN A 110 6.12 -29.00 1.35
CA GLN A 110 5.61 -30.19 2.03
C GLN A 110 4.79 -29.84 3.28
N SER A 111 4.42 -28.57 3.46
CA SER A 111 3.50 -28.15 4.52
C SER A 111 2.19 -28.95 4.41
N GLY A 112 1.88 -29.73 5.45
CA GLY A 112 0.70 -30.60 5.49
C GLY A 112 0.89 -32.01 4.94
N ILE A 113 2.10 -32.46 4.59
CA ILE A 113 2.42 -33.86 4.21
C ILE A 113 3.31 -34.55 5.28
N GLU A 114 3.39 -33.99 6.48
CA GLU A 114 4.35 -34.38 7.53
C GLU A 114 4.25 -35.86 7.94
N MET A 115 3.08 -36.49 7.80
CA MET A 115 2.84 -37.91 8.09
C MET A 115 3.56 -38.88 7.13
N MET A 116 3.97 -38.43 5.94
CA MET A 116 4.72 -39.22 4.94
C MET A 116 6.22 -38.84 4.88
N GLY A 117 6.66 -37.92 5.75
CA GLY A 117 7.80 -37.03 5.51
C GLY A 117 9.22 -37.58 5.73
N GLU A 118 9.41 -38.76 6.33
CA GLU A 118 10.76 -39.18 6.74
C GLU A 118 11.65 -39.66 5.57
N SER A 119 11.05 -40.08 4.45
CA SER A 119 11.78 -40.56 3.26
C SER A 119 11.37 -39.92 1.93
N LEU A 120 10.46 -38.93 1.95
CA LEU A 120 9.92 -38.34 0.72
C LEU A 120 10.88 -37.29 0.12
N ASP A 121 11.19 -37.46 -1.17
CA ASP A 121 12.02 -36.54 -1.96
C ASP A 121 11.41 -35.13 -2.01
N ILE A 122 12.24 -34.09 -1.94
CA ILE A 122 11.85 -32.66 -1.83
C ILE A 122 11.11 -32.18 -3.10
N ARG A 123 11.23 -32.91 -4.20
CA ARG A 123 10.55 -32.61 -5.47
C ARG A 123 9.04 -32.84 -5.42
N TYR A 124 8.54 -33.56 -4.43
CA TYR A 124 7.12 -33.80 -4.23
C TYR A 124 6.47 -32.62 -3.50
N VAL A 125 5.35 -32.14 -4.05
CA VAL A 125 4.69 -30.91 -3.62
C VAL A 125 3.27 -31.21 -3.11
N SER A 126 2.88 -30.54 -2.03
CA SER A 126 1.52 -30.59 -1.47
C SER A 126 0.51 -29.80 -2.30
N GLY A 127 -0.78 -30.07 -2.10
CA GLY A 127 -1.84 -29.34 -2.80
C GLY A 127 -1.81 -27.83 -2.54
N LEU A 128 -1.50 -27.41 -1.31
CA LEU A 128 -1.39 -25.98 -0.97
C LEU A 128 -0.25 -25.29 -1.71
N SER A 129 0.90 -25.94 -1.74
CA SER A 129 2.10 -25.38 -2.38
C SER A 129 1.95 -25.36 -3.90
N TRP A 130 1.29 -26.36 -4.48
CA TRP A 130 0.90 -26.35 -5.89
C TRP A 130 -0.04 -25.20 -6.23
N TYR A 131 -1.02 -24.91 -5.38
CA TYR A 131 -1.90 -23.76 -5.55
C TYR A 131 -1.15 -22.42 -5.52
N ILE A 132 -0.25 -22.25 -4.54
CA ILE A 132 0.59 -21.05 -4.43
C ILE A 132 1.45 -20.85 -5.69
N LEU A 133 2.04 -21.94 -6.21
CA LEU A 133 2.82 -21.88 -7.45
C LEU A 133 1.98 -21.46 -8.66
N ASN A 134 0.72 -21.92 -8.76
CA ASN A 134 -0.17 -21.53 -9.84
C ASN A 134 -0.55 -20.05 -9.77
N ILE A 135 -0.86 -19.51 -8.58
CA ILE A 135 -1.21 -18.09 -8.47
C ILE A 135 -0.03 -17.19 -8.83
N PHE A 136 1.17 -17.46 -8.29
CA PHE A 136 2.35 -16.65 -8.63
C PHE A 136 2.78 -16.80 -10.08
N GLY A 137 2.68 -18.00 -10.66
CA GLY A 137 3.04 -18.25 -12.05
C GLY A 137 2.05 -17.67 -13.07
N LEU A 138 0.76 -17.65 -12.73
CA LEU A 138 -0.30 -17.19 -13.61
C LEU A 138 -0.50 -15.66 -13.57
N GLN A 139 -0.02 -14.94 -12.57
CA GLN A 139 -0.15 -13.48 -12.50
C GLN A 139 0.35 -12.77 -13.77
N GLY A 140 1.51 -13.16 -14.29
CA GLY A 140 2.04 -12.59 -15.53
C GLY A 140 1.21 -12.95 -16.77
N PHE A 141 0.61 -14.14 -16.79
CA PHE A 141 -0.30 -14.56 -17.86
C PHE A 141 -1.64 -13.83 -17.80
N LEU A 142 -2.22 -13.70 -16.61
CA LEU A 142 -3.47 -12.98 -16.37
C LEU A 142 -3.33 -11.49 -16.71
N PHE A 143 -2.17 -10.88 -16.41
CA PHE A 143 -1.86 -9.51 -16.83
C PHE A 143 -1.92 -9.35 -18.35
N LEU A 144 -1.33 -10.28 -19.11
CA LEU A 144 -1.37 -10.25 -20.57
C LEU A 144 -2.79 -10.46 -21.12
N LEU A 145 -3.61 -11.27 -20.45
CA LEU A 145 -4.98 -11.55 -20.85
C LEU A 145 -5.92 -10.36 -20.57
N ASP A 146 -5.73 -9.67 -19.43
CA ASP A 146 -6.58 -8.56 -19.00
C ASP A 146 -6.20 -7.23 -19.69
N GLY A 147 -4.99 -7.14 -20.25
CA GLY A 147 -4.53 -6.07 -21.14
C GLY A 147 -4.48 -4.64 -20.56
N THR A 148 -5.03 -4.41 -19.36
CA THR A 148 -5.22 -3.05 -18.80
C THR A 148 -5.21 -2.97 -17.27
N ARG A 149 -5.14 -4.07 -16.53
CA ARG A 149 -5.08 -3.98 -15.07
C ARG A 149 -3.66 -3.65 -14.62
N GLU A 150 -3.52 -2.56 -13.86
CA GLU A 150 -2.53 -2.52 -12.79
C GLU A 150 -2.67 -3.87 -12.09
N VAL A 151 -1.61 -4.69 -12.13
CA VAL A 151 -1.61 -5.95 -11.42
C VAL A 151 -2.07 -5.56 -10.01
N GLU A 152 -3.24 -6.07 -9.59
CA GLU A 152 -3.54 -6.16 -8.18
C GLU A 152 -2.49 -7.11 -7.67
N ASP A 153 -1.30 -6.56 -7.48
CA ASP A 153 -0.24 -7.19 -6.76
C ASP A 153 -0.94 -7.69 -5.52
N MET A 154 -0.63 -8.91 -5.12
CA MET A 154 -0.87 -9.34 -3.75
C MET A 154 0.01 -8.48 -2.83
N GLN A 155 -0.22 -7.17 -2.84
CA GLN A 155 0.34 -6.18 -1.97
C GLN A 155 -0.38 -6.43 -0.65
N PHE A 156 0.23 -7.33 0.11
CA PHE A 156 -0.03 -7.52 1.52
C PHE A 156 0.22 -6.18 2.21
N GLY A 157 -0.82 -5.33 2.24
CA GLY A 157 -0.76 -3.98 2.80
C GLY A 157 0.02 -2.98 1.96
N SER A 158 -0.47 -2.62 0.77
CA SER A 158 -0.23 -1.28 0.26
C SER A 158 -1.27 -0.31 0.81
N LEU A 159 -0.77 0.83 1.29
CA LEU A 159 -1.55 1.95 1.80
C LEU A 159 -2.21 2.66 0.61
N PRO A 160 -3.55 2.71 0.47
CA PRO A 160 -4.17 3.46 -0.62
C PRO A 160 -4.34 4.92 -0.21
N GLU A 161 -3.55 5.76 -0.89
CA GLU A 161 -3.86 6.97 -1.69
C GLU A 161 -5.05 7.91 -1.38
N GLU A 162 -5.85 7.64 -0.35
CA GLU A 162 -6.66 8.68 0.28
C GLU A 162 -6.05 9.04 1.61
N ILE A 163 -5.36 10.18 1.59
CA ILE A 163 -4.87 10.84 2.79
C ILE A 163 -6.12 11.21 3.63
N PRO A 164 -6.38 10.58 4.79
CA PRO A 164 -7.45 11.01 5.68
C PRO A 164 -7.32 12.50 5.97
N GLU A 165 -8.43 13.24 6.11
CA GLU A 165 -8.41 14.71 6.26
C GLU A 165 -7.51 15.24 7.38
N MET A 166 -7.20 14.39 8.37
CA MET A 166 -6.22 14.70 9.41
C MET A 166 -4.77 14.60 8.90
N GLN A 167 -4.44 13.57 8.12
CA GLN A 167 -3.15 13.47 7.45
C GLN A 167 -2.99 14.55 6.38
N THR A 168 -4.07 14.99 5.68
CA THR A 168 -3.94 16.09 4.70
C THR A 168 -3.59 17.40 5.38
N LYS A 169 -4.16 17.66 6.56
CA LYS A 169 -3.82 18.83 7.39
C LYS A 169 -2.38 18.77 7.91
N MET A 170 -1.92 17.59 8.37
CA MET A 170 -0.51 17.40 8.77
C MET A 170 0.44 17.60 7.58
N LEU A 171 0.12 17.02 6.42
CA LEU A 171 0.92 17.14 5.20
C LEU A 171 0.93 18.57 4.64
N MET A 172 -0.19 19.31 4.69
CA MET A 172 -0.26 20.73 4.33
C MET A 172 0.67 21.57 5.22
N LYS A 173 0.69 21.30 6.53
CA LYS A 173 1.57 21.98 7.46
C LYS A 173 3.05 21.66 7.18
N GLN A 174 3.36 20.38 7.00
CA GLN A 174 4.70 19.92 6.65
C GLN A 174 5.18 20.57 5.34
N GLU A 175 4.35 20.55 4.30
CA GLU A 175 4.67 21.16 3.01
C GLU A 175 4.88 22.68 3.14
N LYS A 176 4.08 23.37 3.95
CA LYS A 176 4.30 24.80 4.24
C LYS A 176 5.65 25.06 4.90
N GLU A 177 6.10 24.20 5.81
CA GLU A 177 7.44 24.29 6.43
C GLU A 177 8.55 24.04 5.40
N GLN A 178 8.37 23.07 4.49
CA GLN A 178 9.30 22.81 3.39
C GLN A 178 9.43 24.03 2.46
N TRP A 179 8.33 24.70 2.13
CA TRP A 179 8.35 25.92 1.31
C TRP A 179 9.05 27.10 2.00
N LYS A 180 8.99 27.19 3.33
CA LYS A 180 9.70 28.23 4.09
C LYS A 180 11.21 28.06 4.06
N GLY A 181 11.70 26.82 4.17
CA GLY A 181 13.12 26.49 4.16
C GLY A 181 13.77 26.37 2.77
N MET A 182 12.99 26.50 1.70
CA MET A 182 13.51 26.32 0.34
C MET A 182 14.05 27.64 -0.23
N ASP A 183 15.35 27.64 -0.54
CA ASP A 183 15.99 28.68 -1.34
C ASP A 183 15.95 28.33 -2.83
N TYR A 184 15.85 29.36 -3.67
CA TYR A 184 15.82 29.18 -5.11
C TYR A 184 17.25 29.00 -5.62
N HIS A 185 17.54 27.82 -6.17
CA HIS A 185 18.78 27.53 -6.88
C HIS A 185 18.47 27.45 -8.38
N TRP A 186 19.17 28.27 -9.16
CA TRP A 186 19.12 28.25 -10.62
C TRP A 186 20.04 27.17 -11.17
#